data_AF-W0DJE9-F1
#
_entry.id   AF-W0DJE9-F1
#
_cell.length_a   1.000
_cell.length_b   1.000
_cell.length_c   1.000
_cell.angle_alpha   90.00
_cell.angle_beta   90.00
_cell.angle_gamma   90.00
#
_symmetry.space_group_name_H-M   'P 1'
#
loop_
_entity.id
_entity.type
_entity.pdbx_description
1 polymer ?
#
loop_
_entity_poly.entity_id
_entity_poly.type
_entity_poly.pdbx_seq_one_letter_code
_entity_poly.pdbx_strand_id
1 'polypeptide(L)' 'MRRVRKRLGLTQSEFSRRIDVPLDTIRNWEQGRRRPTGAAKALLKVLDKAPESALAALD' A
#
# COMPACT_ATOMS: atom_id res chain seq x y z
N MET A 1 -1.23 -6.31 3.16
CA MET A 1 -0.61 -4.97 3.11
C MET A 1 0.87 -5.02 3.50
N ARG A 2 1.24 -5.21 4.77
CA ARG A 2 2.66 -5.28 5.22
C ARG A 2 3.56 -6.18 4.38
N ARG A 3 3.05 -7.34 3.94
CA ARG A 3 3.74 -8.27 3.03
C ARG A 3 4.08 -7.64 1.67
N VAL A 4 3.11 -6.94 1.05
CA VAL A 4 3.28 -6.25 -0.24
C VAL A 4 4.35 -5.18 -0.13
N ARG A 5 4.22 -4.29 0.87
CA ARG A 5 5.21 -3.24 1.12
C ARG A 5 6.62 -3.81 1.36
N LYS A 6 6.74 -4.86 2.17
CA LYS A 6 8.03 -5.50 2.44
C LYS A 6 8.67 -6.12 1.19
N ARG A 7 7.89 -6.75 0.31
CA ARG A 7 8.38 -7.28 -0.97
C ARG A 7 8.95 -6.19 -1.87
N LEU A 8 8.38 -4.99 -1.79
CA LEU A 8 8.83 -3.80 -2.51
C LEU A 8 10.06 -3.12 -1.88
N GLY A 9 10.54 -3.60 -0.72
CA GLY A 9 11.68 -2.97 -0.02
C GLY A 9 11.38 -1.59 0.58
N LEU A 10 10.11 -1.16 0.59
CA LEU A 10 9.74 0.19 1.00
C LEU A 10 9.48 0.30 2.51
N THR A 11 9.89 1.41 3.11
CA THR A 11 9.44 1.86 4.43
C THR A 11 7.95 2.24 4.40
N GLN A 12 7.31 2.36 5.57
CA GLN A 12 5.91 2.81 5.63
C GLN A 12 5.73 4.21 5.02
N SER A 13 6.70 5.11 5.23
CA SER A 13 6.68 6.48 4.72
C SER A 13 6.87 6.53 3.20
N GLU A 14 7.77 5.74 2.64
CA GLU A 14 7.93 5.65 1.17
C GLU A 14 6.69 5.05 0.51
N PHE A 15 6.15 3.99 1.09
CA PHE A 15 4.94 3.37 0.58
C PHE A 15 3.75 4.33 0.64
N SER A 16 3.59 5.06 1.74
CA SER A 16 2.57 6.10 1.91
C SER A 16 2.62 7.14 0.79
N ARG A 17 3.81 7.67 0.47
CA ARG A 17 3.98 8.63 -0.63
C ARG A 17 3.65 8.02 -1.98
N ARG A 18 4.12 6.80 -2.23
CA ARG A 18 4.03 6.17 -3.56
C ARG A 18 2.63 5.72 -3.95
N ILE A 19 1.72 5.57 -2.99
CA ILE A 19 0.32 5.22 -3.24
C ILE A 19 -0.66 6.33 -2.86
N ASP A 20 -0.15 7.52 -2.54
CA ASP A 20 -0.90 8.68 -2.07
C ASP A 20 -1.91 8.36 -0.95
N VAL A 21 -1.42 7.68 0.09
CA VAL A 21 -2.21 7.35 1.28
C VAL A 21 -1.50 7.86 2.52
N PRO A 22 -2.19 8.59 3.44
CA PRO A 22 -1.56 9.09 4.66
C PRO A 22 -0.85 8.01 5.48
N LEU A 23 0.33 8.33 6.01
CA LEU A 23 1.15 7.40 6.79
C LEU A 23 0.40 6.78 7.97
N ASP A 24 -0.47 7.55 8.63
CA ASP A 24 -1.27 7.03 9.73
C ASP A 24 -2.34 6.02 9.27
N THR A 25 -2.88 6.17 8.06
CA THR A 25 -3.75 5.18 7.44
C THR A 25 -2.99 3.88 7.17
N ILE A 26 -1.76 3.98 6.64
CA ILE A 26 -0.85 2.85 6.44
C ILE A 26 -0.58 2.11 7.76
N ARG A 27 -0.23 2.84 8.83
CA ARG A 27 0.00 2.28 10.17
C ARG A 27 -1.24 1.57 10.70
N ASN A 28 -2.41 2.23 10.62
CA ASN A 28 -3.67 1.65 11.08
C ASN A 28 -4.03 0.35 10.34
N TRP A 29 -3.75 0.26 9.04
CA TRP A 29 -3.96 -0.97 8.26
C TRP A 29 -2.97 -2.07 8.62
N GLU A 30 -1.67 -1.76 8.76
CA GLU A 30 -0.66 -2.77 9.10
C GLU A 30 -0.81 -3.31 10.52
N GLN A 31 -1.31 -2.50 11.45
CA GLN A 31 -1.60 -2.89 12.83
C GLN A 31 -2.98 -3.54 13.00
N GLY A 32 -3.80 -3.59 11.95
CA GLY A 32 -5.14 -4.18 12.00
C GLY A 32 -6.20 -3.33 12.70
N ARG A 33 -5.88 -2.10 13.11
CA ARG A 33 -6.83 -1.14 13.73
C ARG A 33 -7.95 -0.73 12.78
N ARG A 34 -7.64 -0.67 11.48
CA ARG A 34 -8.62 -0.48 10.40
C ARG A 34 -8.33 -1.43 9.25
N ARG A 35 -9.34 -1.70 8.43
CA ARG A 35 -9.19 -2.48 7.19
C ARG A 35 -9.42 -1.57 5.98
N PRO A 36 -8.65 -1.74 4.89
CA PRO A 36 -8.90 -1.02 3.64
C PRO A 36 -10.23 -1.50 3.01
N THR A 37 -10.99 -0.55 2.49
CA THR A 37 -12.30 -0.77 1.85
C THR A 37 -12.33 -0.13 0.47
N GLY A 38 -13.35 -0.46 -0.35
CA GLY A 38 -13.59 0.14 -1.65
C GLY A 38 -12.33 0.20 -2.54
N ALA A 39 -12.03 1.40 -3.05
CA ALA A 39 -10.89 1.67 -3.92
C ALA A 39 -9.54 1.26 -3.31
N ALA A 40 -9.32 1.50 -2.01
CA ALA A 40 -8.07 1.11 -1.35
C ALA A 40 -7.86 -0.41 -1.35
N LYS A 41 -8.95 -1.19 -1.18
CA LYS A 41 -8.88 -2.66 -1.25
C LYS A 41 -8.57 -3.13 -2.68
N ALA A 42 -9.14 -2.47 -3.70
CA ALA A 42 -8.85 -2.76 -5.10
C ALA A 42 -7.38 -2.44 -5.45
N LEU A 43 -6.90 -1.25 -5.08
CA LEU A 43 -5.51 -0.84 -5.26
C LEU A 43 -4.54 -1.82 -4.61
N LEU A 44 -4.78 -2.23 -3.37
CA LEU A 44 -3.94 -3.21 -2.68
C LEU A 44 -3.94 -4.59 -3.34
N LYS A 45 -5.05 -5.00 -3.97
CA LYS A 45 -5.11 -6.25 -4.74
C LYS A 45 -4.28 -6.16 -6.02
N VAL A 46 -4.27 -5.00 -6.68
CA VAL A 46 -3.44 -4.75 -7.85
C VAL A 46 -1.95 -4.73 -7.46
N LEU A 47 -1.59 -3.99 -6.40
CA LEU A 47 -0.23 -3.95 -5.85
C LEU A 47 0.29 -5.32 -5.40
N ASP A 48 -0.57 -6.22 -4.92
CA ASP A 48 -0.17 -7.58 -4.53
C ASP A 48 0.13 -8.48 -5.74
N LYS A 49 -0.62 -8.30 -6.84
CA LYS A 49 -0.49 -9.09 -8.07
C LYS A 49 0.60 -8.59 -9.01
N ALA A 50 0.71 -7.28 -9.19
CA ALA A 50 1.62 -6.64 -10.13
C ALA A 50 2.30 -5.42 -9.49
N PRO A 51 3.13 -5.60 -8.45
CA PRO A 51 3.69 -4.52 -7.66
C PRO A 51 4.47 -3.49 -8.49
N GLU A 52 5.35 -3.96 -9.37
CA GLU A 52 6.21 -3.09 -10.21
C GLU A 52 5.39 -2.25 -11.18
N SER A 53 4.50 -2.87 -11.95
CA SER A 53 3.61 -2.16 -12.90
C SER A 53 2.64 -1.22 -12.20
N ALA A 54 2.10 -1.63 -11.05
CA ALA A 54 1.18 -0.81 -10.28
C ALA A 54 1.86 0.43 -9.71
N LEU A 55 3.09 0.32 -9.20
CA LEU A 55 3.84 1.48 -8.72
C LEU A 55 4.28 2.40 -9.86
N ALA A 56 4.72 1.85 -11.00
CA ALA A 56 5.10 2.64 -12.16
C ALA A 56 3.92 3.45 -12.74
N ALA A 57 2.69 2.98 -12.56
CA ALA A 57 1.48 3.70 -12.97
C ALA A 57 1.04 4.80 -11.99
N LEU A 58 1.70 4.91 -10.83
CA LEU A 58 1.41 5.90 -9.78
C LEU A 58 2.48 7.00 -9.69
N ASP A 59 3.58 6.87 -10.46
CA ASP A 59 4.59 7.92 -10.65
C ASP A 59 4.09 8.96 -11.67
#